data_AF-A0A699JFQ9-F1
#
_entry.id   AF-A0A699JFQ9-F1
#
_cell.length_a   1.000
_cell.length_b   1.000
_cell.length_c   1.000
_cell.angle_alpha   90.00
_cell.angle_beta   90.00
_cell.angle_gamma   90.00
#
_symmetry.space_group_name_H-M   'P 1'
#
loop_
_entity.id
_entity.type
_entity.pdbx_description
1 polymer ?
#
loop_
_entity_poly.entity_id
_entity_poly.type
_entity_poly.pdbx_seq_one_letter_code
_entity_poly.pdbx_strand_id
1 'polypeptide(L)'
;MMTAKYCPRNEIKKLDIKIWELEVKGTDVESYTQRFQELTLMCRRMFLKESDKIEKYIGSLPDMIHGSVMTFKPKTIQDAVEFATELMDKKIRTFAERQTENKRKSEDTLRNIQNQQQQNKRQNTRRAYTAGSGEKKPYGGSKPLCSKCNYHHDG
;
A
#
# COMPACT_ATOMS: atom_id res chain seq x y z
N MET A 1 55.81 12.39 -14.34
CA MET A 1 55.65 10.92 -14.28
C MET A 1 54.94 10.60 -12.96
N MET A 2 53.62 10.44 -12.96
CA MET A 2 52.88 10.16 -11.71
C MET A 2 53.00 8.68 -11.38
N THR A 3 53.52 8.40 -10.19
CA THR A 3 53.62 7.06 -9.63
C THR A 3 52.22 6.48 -9.46
N ALA A 4 51.97 5.35 -10.13
CA ALA A 4 50.85 4.49 -9.77
C ALA A 4 51.11 3.96 -8.36
N LYS A 5 50.65 4.71 -7.34
CA LYS A 5 50.73 4.29 -5.95
C LYS A 5 50.02 2.94 -5.85
N TYR A 6 50.75 1.93 -5.37
CA TYR A 6 50.26 0.58 -5.17
C TYR A 6 49.00 0.63 -4.29
N CYS A 7 47.84 0.34 -4.87
CA CYS A 7 46.61 0.14 -4.11
C CYS A 7 46.69 -1.27 -3.51
N PRO A 8 46.63 -1.43 -2.17
CA PRO A 8 46.75 -2.74 -1.54
C PRO A 8 45.68 -3.70 -2.08
N ARG A 9 46.10 -4.90 -2.50
CA ARG A 9 45.19 -5.91 -3.09
C ARG A 9 43.99 -6.25 -2.18
N ASN A 10 44.12 -6.09 -0.87
CA ASN A 10 43.04 -6.30 0.10
C ASN A 10 41.96 -5.22 0.04
N GLU A 11 42.33 -3.97 -0.27
CA GLU A 11 41.37 -2.86 -0.40
C GLU A 11 40.51 -3.02 -1.66
N ILE A 12 41.13 -3.44 -2.76
CA ILE A 12 40.43 -3.75 -4.01
C ILE A 12 39.40 -4.86 -3.78
N LYS A 13 39.82 -5.98 -3.16
CA LYS A 13 38.89 -7.08 -2.82
C LYS A 13 37.73 -6.64 -1.94
N LYS A 14 37.96 -5.72 -1.00
CA LYS A 14 36.91 -5.20 -0.11
C LYS A 14 35.89 -4.35 -0.88
N LEU A 15 36.36 -3.55 -1.83
CA LEU A 15 35.50 -2.77 -2.71
C LEU A 15 34.73 -3.68 -3.67
N ASP A 16 35.36 -4.74 -4.17
CA ASP A 16 34.71 -5.74 -5.00
C ASP A 16 33.52 -6.38 -4.28
N ILE A 17 33.72 -6.87 -3.05
CA ILE A 17 32.64 -7.46 -2.25
C ILE A 17 31.51 -6.44 -2.04
N LYS A 18 31.84 -5.21 -1.65
CA LYS A 18 30.85 -4.17 -1.38
C LYS A 18 29.95 -3.84 -2.56
N ILE A 19 30.49 -3.78 -3.77
CA ILE A 19 29.67 -3.48 -4.95
C ILE A 19 28.86 -4.70 -5.36
N TRP A 20 29.39 -5.92 -5.23
CA TRP A 20 28.65 -7.15 -5.53
C TRP A 20 27.45 -7.33 -4.59
N GLU A 21 27.60 -7.01 -3.31
CA GLU A 21 26.54 -6.99 -2.29
C GLU A 21 25.64 -5.73 -2.34
N LEU A 22 25.95 -4.76 -3.22
CA LEU A 22 25.14 -3.56 -3.34
C LEU A 22 23.82 -3.87 -4.07
N GLU A 23 22.72 -3.55 -3.40
CA GLU A 23 21.34 -3.72 -3.88
C GLU A 23 20.51 -2.49 -3.55
N VAL A 24 19.48 -2.23 -4.38
CA VAL A 24 18.50 -1.17 -4.11
C VAL A 24 17.66 -1.55 -2.90
N LYS A 25 17.57 -0.64 -1.92
CA LYS A 25 16.73 -0.84 -0.74
C LYS A 25 15.39 -0.12 -0.90
N GLY A 26 14.31 -0.88 -0.87
CA GLY A 26 12.95 -0.32 -0.99
C GLY A 26 12.74 0.38 -2.32
N THR A 27 12.53 1.69 -2.29
CA THR A 27 12.29 2.51 -3.49
C THR A 27 13.42 3.50 -3.81
N ASP A 28 14.52 3.46 -3.05
CA ASP A 28 15.58 4.47 -3.12
C ASP A 28 16.65 4.11 -4.16
N VAL A 29 16.32 4.37 -5.44
CA VAL A 29 17.24 4.16 -6.57
C VAL A 29 18.30 5.25 -6.66
N GLU A 30 18.02 6.45 -6.16
CA GLU A 30 18.95 7.59 -6.22
C GLU A 30 20.17 7.36 -5.31
N SER A 31 19.95 7.06 -4.03
CA SER A 31 21.06 6.78 -3.10
C SER A 31 21.86 5.56 -3.53
N TYR A 32 21.19 4.53 -4.03
CA TYR A 32 21.85 3.36 -4.61
C TYR A 32 22.73 3.75 -5.80
N THR A 33 22.21 4.54 -6.73
CA THR A 33 22.94 4.96 -7.94
C THR A 33 24.17 5.78 -7.59
N GLN A 34 24.03 6.75 -6.67
CA GLN A 34 25.15 7.53 -6.17
C GLN A 34 26.23 6.61 -5.61
N ARG A 35 25.84 5.67 -4.75
CA ARG A 35 26.78 4.74 -4.11
C ARG A 35 27.46 3.81 -5.10
N PHE A 36 26.72 3.33 -6.10
CA PHE A 36 27.23 2.50 -7.17
C PHE A 36 28.28 3.24 -8.01
N GLN A 37 28.02 4.50 -8.36
CA GLN A 37 28.96 5.35 -9.10
C GLN A 37 30.21 5.66 -8.29
N GLU A 38 30.08 5.96 -6.99
CA GLU A 38 31.21 6.15 -6.07
C GLU A 38 32.12 4.91 -6.01
N LEU A 39 31.54 3.73 -5.80
CA LEU A 39 32.29 2.47 -5.72
C LEU A 39 32.96 2.11 -7.05
N THR A 40 32.25 2.32 -8.16
CA THR A 40 32.80 2.12 -9.51
C THR A 40 33.98 3.05 -9.79
N LEU A 41 33.91 4.30 -9.35
CA LEU A 41 34.97 5.28 -9.52
C LEU A 41 36.21 4.92 -8.68
N MET A 42 36.01 4.44 -7.45
CA MET A 42 37.10 3.99 -6.58
C MET A 42 37.83 2.76 -7.15
N CYS A 43 37.14 1.91 -7.91
CA CYS A 43 37.68 0.67 -8.47
C CYS A 43 37.53 0.60 -9.99
N ARG A 44 38.19 1.52 -10.72
CA ARG A 44 38.15 1.57 -12.20
C ARG A 44 38.51 0.25 -12.90
N ARG A 45 39.31 -0.62 -12.27
CA ARG A 45 39.71 -1.92 -12.82
C ARG A 45 38.62 -3.01 -12.75
N MET A 46 37.53 -2.75 -12.04
CA MET A 46 36.54 -3.77 -11.72
C MET A 46 35.56 -4.05 -12.87
N PHE A 47 35.22 -3.02 -13.65
CA PHE A 47 34.44 -3.17 -14.88
C PHE A 47 35.35 -2.89 -16.07
N LEU A 48 35.64 -3.92 -16.86
CA LEU A 48 36.48 -3.80 -18.05
C LEU A 48 35.68 -3.24 -19.23
N LYS A 49 34.36 -3.47 -19.24
CA LYS A 49 33.43 -2.99 -20.25
C LYS A 49 32.25 -2.26 -19.61
N GLU A 50 31.68 -1.32 -20.36
CA GLU A 50 30.45 -0.63 -19.97
C GLU A 50 29.28 -1.62 -19.79
N SER A 51 29.24 -2.68 -20.60
CA SER A 51 28.25 -3.76 -20.49
C SER A 51 28.28 -4.43 -19.11
N ASP A 52 29.47 -4.71 -18.58
CA ASP A 52 29.62 -5.39 -17.28
C ASP A 52 29.07 -4.52 -16.15
N LYS A 53 29.26 -3.19 -16.29
CA LYS A 53 28.73 -2.20 -15.36
C LYS A 53 27.21 -2.10 -15.43
N ILE A 54 26.66 -2.11 -16.64
CA ILE A 54 25.21 -2.10 -16.89
C ILE A 54 24.57 -3.38 -16.34
N GLU A 55 25.13 -4.56 -16.63
CA GLU A 55 24.64 -5.84 -16.13
C GLU A 55 24.62 -5.87 -14.60
N LYS A 56 25.70 -5.41 -13.96
CA LYS A 56 25.72 -5.34 -12.49
C LYS A 56 24.68 -4.36 -11.96
N TYR A 57 24.53 -3.18 -12.56
CA TYR A 57 23.53 -2.20 -12.14
C TYR A 57 22.12 -2.81 -12.21
N ILE A 58 21.75 -3.36 -13.37
CA ILE A 58 20.45 -3.99 -13.60
C ILE A 58 20.24 -5.15 -12.61
N GLY A 59 21.22 -6.04 -12.44
CA GLY A 59 21.11 -7.20 -11.56
C GLY A 59 20.90 -6.89 -10.08
N SER A 60 21.09 -5.64 -9.67
CA SER A 60 20.83 -5.17 -8.30
C SER A 60 19.55 -4.34 -8.14
N LEU A 61 18.77 -4.20 -9.20
CA LEU A 61 17.47 -3.54 -9.17
C LEU A 61 16.40 -4.46 -8.56
N PRO A 62 15.37 -3.89 -7.92
CA PRO A 62 14.28 -4.69 -7.36
C PRO A 62 13.41 -5.28 -8.48
N ASP A 63 12.85 -6.47 -8.24
CA ASP A 63 12.04 -7.24 -9.21
C ASP A 63 10.95 -6.41 -9.89
N MET A 64 10.37 -5.45 -9.17
CA MET A 64 9.29 -4.60 -9.66
C MET A 64 9.65 -3.75 -10.90
N ILE A 65 10.94 -3.49 -11.13
CA ILE A 65 11.45 -2.75 -12.29
C ILE A 65 12.51 -3.52 -13.09
N HIS A 66 13.17 -4.53 -12.49
CA HIS A 66 14.26 -5.30 -13.10
C HIS A 66 13.94 -5.76 -14.53
N GLY A 67 12.80 -6.44 -14.70
CA GLY A 67 12.39 -6.96 -16.02
C GLY A 67 12.22 -5.85 -17.06
N SER A 68 11.59 -4.74 -16.68
CA SER A 68 11.37 -3.60 -17.59
C SER A 68 12.69 -2.98 -18.04
N VAL A 69 13.63 -2.73 -17.11
CA VAL A 69 14.94 -2.15 -17.45
C VAL A 69 15.75 -3.11 -18.33
N MET A 70 15.70 -4.41 -18.05
CA MET A 70 16.36 -5.43 -18.88
C MET A 70 15.83 -5.42 -20.33
N THR A 71 14.51 -5.27 -20.51
CA THR A 71 13.91 -5.19 -21.85
C THR A 71 14.21 -3.91 -22.60
N PHE A 72 14.49 -2.81 -21.89
CA PHE A 72 14.86 -1.53 -22.48
C PHE A 72 16.24 -1.57 -23.16
N LYS A 73 17.10 -2.53 -22.77
CA LYS A 73 18.45 -2.73 -23.33
C LYS A 73 19.28 -1.41 -23.34
N PRO A 74 19.53 -0.84 -22.14
CA PRO A 74 20.31 0.40 -22.03
C PRO A 74 21.71 0.22 -22.64
N LYS A 75 22.18 1.25 -23.35
CA LYS A 75 23.51 1.24 -23.98
C LYS A 75 24.57 1.86 -23.09
N THR A 76 24.16 2.75 -22.20
CA THR A 76 25.01 3.41 -21.22
C THR A 76 24.47 3.18 -19.80
N ILE A 77 25.33 3.33 -18.79
CA ILE A 77 24.87 3.34 -17.40
C ILE A 77 23.84 4.43 -17.15
N GLN A 78 23.95 5.58 -17.82
CA GLN A 78 23.05 6.70 -17.63
C GLN A 78 21.65 6.37 -18.15
N ASP A 79 21.54 5.69 -19.29
CA ASP A 79 20.27 5.22 -19.84
C ASP A 79 19.56 4.28 -18.84
N ALA A 80 20.34 3.39 -18.20
CA ALA A 80 19.81 2.45 -17.21
C ALA A 80 19.30 3.18 -15.95
N VAL A 81 20.06 4.17 -15.47
CA VAL A 81 19.73 4.99 -14.29
C VAL A 81 18.47 5.83 -14.52
N GLU A 82 18.41 6.52 -15.67
CA GLU A 82 17.29 7.38 -16.02
C GLU A 82 15.99 6.57 -16.11
N PHE A 83 16.04 5.45 -16.82
CA PHE A 83 14.88 4.59 -16.99
C PHE A 83 14.45 3.91 -15.68
N ALA A 84 15.39 3.47 -14.85
CA ALA A 84 15.09 2.90 -13.54
C ALA A 84 14.41 3.93 -12.61
N THR A 85 14.93 5.16 -12.58
CA THR A 85 14.35 6.26 -11.79
C THR A 85 12.94 6.59 -12.26
N GLU A 86 12.73 6.73 -13.57
CA GLU A 86 11.40 7.01 -14.14
C GLU A 86 10.38 5.93 -13.76
N LEU A 87 10.78 4.66 -13.85
CA LEU A 87 9.92 3.54 -13.47
C LEU A 87 9.58 3.55 -11.98
N MET A 88 10.54 3.86 -11.12
CA MET A 88 10.30 3.96 -9.68
C MET A 88 9.36 5.10 -9.34
N ASP A 89 9.57 6.29 -9.91
CA ASP A 89 8.70 7.45 -9.71
C ASP A 89 7.28 7.15 -10.17
N LYS A 90 7.13 6.46 -11.31
CA LYS A 90 5.84 6.00 -11.79
C LYS A 90 5.17 5.05 -10.80
N LYS A 91 5.89 4.07 -10.25
CA LYS A 91 5.36 3.13 -9.25
C LYS A 91 4.93 3.86 -7.98
N ILE A 92 5.77 4.77 -7.45
CA ILE A 92 5.47 5.56 -6.26
C ILE A 92 4.20 6.38 -6.47
N ARG A 93 4.08 7.08 -7.61
CA ARG A 93 2.86 7.82 -7.97
C ARG A 93 1.63 6.93 -8.03
N THR A 94 1.70 5.78 -8.72
CA THR A 94 0.58 4.83 -8.78
C THR A 94 0.18 4.30 -7.40
N PHE A 95 1.14 4.03 -6.52
CA PHE A 95 0.84 3.62 -5.14
C PHE A 95 0.16 4.74 -4.35
N ALA A 96 0.64 5.97 -4.46
CA ALA A 96 0.04 7.13 -3.80
C ALA A 96 -1.41 7.36 -4.26
N GLU A 97 -1.67 7.30 -5.56
CA GLU A 97 -3.01 7.42 -6.15
C GLU A 97 -3.97 6.37 -5.60
N ARG A 98 -3.57 5.09 -5.62
CA ARG A 98 -4.38 3.99 -5.07
C ARG A 98 -4.67 4.17 -3.58
N GLN A 99 -3.71 4.67 -2.81
CA GLN A 99 -3.92 4.96 -1.39
C GLN A 99 -4.96 6.06 -1.18
N THR A 100 -4.91 7.14 -1.98
CA THR A 100 -5.89 8.22 -1.90
C THR A 100 -7.30 7.78 -2.31
N GLU A 101 -7.42 6.93 -3.33
CA GLU A 101 -8.70 6.39 -3.78
C GLU A 101 -9.32 5.46 -2.72
N ASN A 102 -8.51 4.56 -2.16
CA ASN A 102 -8.95 3.67 -1.10
C ASN A 102 -9.39 4.43 0.16
N LYS A 103 -8.71 5.55 0.49
CA LYS A 103 -9.11 6.43 1.60
C LYS A 103 -10.46 7.11 1.34
N ARG A 104 -10.72 7.62 0.14
CA ARG A 104 -12.03 8.19 -0.21
C ARG A 104 -13.14 7.15 -0.08
N LYS A 105 -12.91 5.95 -0.62
CA LYS A 105 -13.86 4.82 -0.53
C LYS A 105 -14.15 4.41 0.92
N SER A 106 -13.14 4.39 1.79
CA SER A 106 -13.34 4.03 3.20
C SER A 106 -14.11 5.12 3.95
N GLU A 107 -13.83 6.40 3.70
CA GLU A 107 -14.58 7.53 4.26
C GLU A 107 -16.04 7.53 3.81
N ASP A 108 -16.30 7.27 2.52
CA ASP A 108 -17.66 7.19 1.97
C ASP A 108 -18.44 6.02 2.58
N THR A 109 -17.78 4.88 2.76
CA THR A 109 -18.37 3.69 3.40
C THR A 109 -18.74 3.99 4.87
N LEU A 110 -17.85 4.67 5.61
CA LEU A 110 -18.11 5.07 7.00
C LEU A 110 -19.28 6.06 7.10
N ARG A 111 -19.35 7.07 6.22
CA ARG A 111 -20.48 8.01 6.18
C ARG A 111 -21.79 7.29 5.88
N ASN A 112 -21.78 6.33 4.96
CA ASN A 112 -22.98 5.55 4.62
C ASN A 112 -23.47 4.72 5.82
N ILE A 113 -22.57 4.03 6.52
CA ILE A 113 -22.91 3.26 7.73
C ILE A 113 -23.50 4.17 8.82
N GLN A 114 -22.89 5.34 9.07
CA GLN A 114 -23.41 6.30 10.04
C GLN A 114 -24.82 6.81 9.66
N ASN A 115 -25.02 7.16 8.38
CA ASN A 115 -26.32 7.64 7.88
C ASN A 115 -27.41 6.56 7.98
N GLN A 116 -27.11 5.31 7.63
CA GLN A 116 -28.03 4.19 7.81
C GLN A 116 -28.40 3.98 9.28
N GLN A 117 -27.41 4.02 10.18
CA GLN A 117 -27.66 3.84 11.61
C GLN A 117 -28.55 4.96 12.17
N GLN A 118 -28.34 6.19 11.72
CA GLN A 118 -29.16 7.35 12.12
C GLN A 118 -30.58 7.28 11.54
N GLN A 119 -30.75 6.83 10.29
CA GLN A 119 -32.04 6.60 9.67
C GLN A 119 -32.82 5.48 10.37
N ASN A 120 -32.17 4.35 10.68
CA ASN A 120 -32.77 3.26 11.43
C ASN A 120 -33.22 3.71 12.84
N LYS A 121 -32.42 4.55 13.51
CA LYS A 121 -32.79 5.13 14.81
C LYS A 121 -34.03 6.02 14.68
N ARG A 122 -34.07 6.91 13.68
CA ARG A 122 -35.23 7.78 13.40
C ARG A 122 -36.48 7.00 13.03
N GLN A 123 -36.35 5.92 12.24
CA GLN A 123 -37.46 5.05 11.90
C GLN A 123 -37.99 4.28 13.10
N ASN A 124 -37.11 3.75 13.96
CA ASN A 124 -37.52 3.10 15.22
C ASN A 124 -38.21 4.07 16.18
N THR A 125 -37.68 5.30 16.32
CA THR A 125 -38.33 6.35 17.12
C THR A 125 -39.71 6.71 16.55
N ARG A 126 -39.83 6.90 15.23
CA ARG A 126 -41.12 7.17 14.58
C ARG A 126 -42.12 6.02 14.75
N ARG A 127 -41.65 4.76 14.64
CA ARG A 127 -42.47 3.56 14.89
C ARG A 127 -42.98 3.50 16.34
N ALA A 128 -42.17 3.91 17.32
CA ALA A 128 -42.58 3.98 18.72
C ALA A 128 -43.68 5.01 18.98
N TYR A 129 -43.72 6.12 18.23
CA TYR A 129 -44.80 7.11 18.33
C TYR A 129 -46.07 6.73 17.54
N THR A 130 -45.97 5.90 16.49
CA THR A 130 -47.13 5.39 15.74
C THR A 130 -47.73 4.10 16.31
N ALA A 131 -46.99 3.38 17.15
CA ALA A 131 -47.56 2.41 18.08
C ALA A 131 -48.28 3.19 19.19
N GLY A 132 -49.41 3.79 18.79
CA GLY A 132 -50.15 4.74 19.59
C GLY A 132 -50.47 4.22 20.98
N SER A 133 -50.60 5.20 21.88
CA SER A 133 -51.46 5.19 23.05
C SER A 133 -52.79 4.51 22.71
N GLY A 134 -52.84 3.19 22.80
CA GLY A 134 -54.09 2.46 22.96
C GLY A 134 -54.55 2.74 24.37
N GLU A 135 -55.38 3.77 24.54
CA GLU A 135 -56.18 3.93 25.74
C GLU A 135 -56.87 2.58 26.01
N LYS A 136 -56.36 1.85 27.00
CA LYS A 136 -57.08 0.72 27.56
C LYS A 136 -58.31 1.30 28.24
N LYS A 137 -59.42 1.38 27.50
CA LYS A 137 -60.73 1.54 28.13
C LYS A 137 -60.88 0.39 29.14
N PRO A 138 -61.22 0.66 30.41
CA PRO A 138 -61.66 -0.42 31.28
C PRO A 138 -62.93 -1.01 30.64
N TYR A 139 -62.90 -2.32 30.44
CA TYR A 139 -64.00 -3.10 29.90
C TYR A 139 -65.27 -2.84 30.73
N GLY A 140 -66.25 -2.17 30.13
CA GLY A 140 -67.55 -1.89 30.72
C GLY A 140 -68.53 -3.05 30.51
N GLY A 141 -68.20 -4.25 31.00
CA GLY A 141 -69.05 -5.43 30.89
C GLY A 141 -69.24 -6.14 32.23
N SER A 142 -70.48 -6.25 32.70
CA SER A 142 -70.89 -6.74 34.01
C SER A 142 -70.84 -8.27 34.19
N LYS A 143 -69.93 -9.00 33.51
CA LYS A 143 -69.89 -10.48 33.58
C LYS A 143 -68.60 -10.96 34.24
N PRO A 144 -68.66 -11.73 35.35
CA PRO A 144 -67.48 -12.29 35.97
C PRO A 144 -66.82 -13.33 35.06
N LEU A 145 -65.48 -13.38 35.11
CA LEU A 145 -64.65 -14.31 34.35
C LEU A 145 -64.75 -15.71 34.98
N CYS A 146 -64.96 -16.76 34.18
CA CYS A 146 -64.98 -18.13 34.69
C CYS A 146 -63.57 -18.60 35.05
N SER A 147 -63.32 -18.92 36.33
CA SER A 147 -61.99 -19.30 36.85
C SER A 147 -61.47 -20.66 36.37
N LYS A 148 -62.30 -21.46 35.70
CA LYS A 148 -61.92 -22.78 35.17
C LYS A 148 -61.36 -22.73 33.75
N CYS A 149 -61.84 -21.79 32.93
CA CYS A 149 -61.47 -21.73 31.51
C CYS A 149 -60.90 -20.37 31.10
N ASN A 150 -60.93 -19.35 31.97
CA ASN A 150 -60.51 -17.98 31.68
C ASN A 150 -61.17 -17.33 30.44
N TYR A 151 -62.39 -17.75 30.11
CA TYR A 151 -63.22 -17.14 29.06
C TYR A 151 -64.57 -16.66 29.62
N HIS A 152 -65.21 -15.74 28.90
CA HIS A 152 -66.60 -15.35 29.14
C HIS A 152 -67.51 -16.22 28.28
N HIS A 153 -68.57 -16.77 28.88
CA HIS A 153 -69.58 -17.54 28.16
C HIS A 153 -70.87 -16.71 28.05
N ASP A 154 -71.44 -16.68 26.85
CA ASP A 154 -72.83 -16.29 26.66
C ASP A 154 -73.68 -17.56 26.70
N GLY A 155 -74.77 -17.51 27.48
CA GLY A 155 -75.65 -18.66 27.70
C GLY A 155 -76.29 -19.16 26.42
#